data_AF-A0ABD3PKA2-F1
#
_entry.id   AF-A0ABD3PKA2-F1
#
_cell.length_a   1.000
_cell.length_b   1.000
_cell.length_c   1.000
_cell.angle_alpha   90.00
_cell.angle_beta   90.00
_cell.angle_gamma   90.00
#
_symmetry.space_group_name_H-M   'P 1'
#
loop_
_entity.id
_entity.type
_entity.pdbx_description
1 polymer ?
#
loop_
_entity_poly.entity_id
_entity_poly.type
_entity_poly.pdbx_seq_one_letter_code
_entity_poly.pdbx_strand_id
1 'polypeptide(L)'
;MEDPYSSSLPALSDITYSPHNDPVGSPTNTPLKQKAVADLDRDDKKTLSSTNTDENAAISYSVTSQTDLSTAAENSTRHSAFLNLPATSKYCLSMDTVHGQFYVCAFCGEVPVRKDQNRSFTIGRWKEHESRVKARQEEIERIESKKRLGNTELSTAERTILANRAKNQMSVLSYFVKKKKTAPTFTETSILQKEHQNTAPTSNSTSVNAFSSKPLQSPTSAFTANNPNPSTCQGIVPKFRENEFQLNAEAFMLNGAVSKDDRYKMGLFAGNWYTVFAVKCSGVDGSIRHDKSFQCKHCFIIRSNNSQFTKIKALIDRRGKSFCITSELITRVHLTSTDYSFMNSFTRTEGIWLSQHGRDLKRYVSSQMDYYKSVQNCPIKDDICGTNNGNVPCEDKFLRQFVSMYQTNAHGIQCSLVALLLKALVVKMSGKRNVKYDEKVRNFFIALAASGNKQAYEFISGNLGQCMTLRHAKRIIAVRQSFPFIDLEDREIKNTIQNYIGTICEKFGDVNKRVVFTVGVDATVLVKTFQYSPQLEAVIGSVYPNHRIDVSGKSNDEISKVIKDCIDGKYGAMADEVKACVVSFQNTPVGMCPYLVVAGNAQTVNESNFLGRGWLHCPKKWQNQSEIVQF
;
A
#
# COMPACT_ATOMS: atom_id res chain seq x y z
N MET A 1 43.29 31.02 69.40
CA MET A 1 41.98 30.50 69.83
C MET A 1 41.21 30.18 68.56
N GLU A 2 41.24 28.88 68.24
CA GLU A 2 40.40 28.06 67.35
C GLU A 2 40.19 28.48 65.88
N ASP A 3 41.09 27.94 65.06
CA ASP A 3 40.94 27.28 63.74
C ASP A 3 40.30 25.85 63.92
N PRO A 4 40.18 24.90 62.94
CA PRO A 4 39.88 24.90 61.48
C PRO A 4 39.11 23.63 60.91
N TYR A 5 38.93 23.57 59.57
CA TYR A 5 38.78 22.38 58.64
C TYR A 5 37.48 21.54 58.45
N SER A 6 37.10 21.36 57.16
CA SER A 6 36.78 20.11 56.39
C SER A 6 35.64 20.34 55.37
N SER A 7 35.86 20.39 54.05
CA SER A 7 36.11 19.32 53.06
C SER A 7 34.98 18.29 52.89
N SER A 8 34.30 18.28 51.74
CA SER A 8 34.10 17.06 50.89
C SER A 8 33.21 17.32 49.66
N LEU A 9 33.82 17.14 48.48
CA LEU A 9 33.17 16.75 47.23
C LEU A 9 32.82 15.25 47.28
N PRO A 10 31.82 14.79 46.48
CA PRO A 10 31.86 13.42 45.99
C PRO A 10 31.88 13.32 44.46
N ALA A 11 32.94 12.66 44.00
CA ALA A 11 32.98 11.55 43.04
C ALA A 11 32.29 11.68 41.67
N LEU A 12 33.15 11.91 40.67
CA LEU A 12 33.08 11.28 39.35
C LEU A 12 33.28 9.75 39.48
N SER A 13 32.46 8.98 38.76
CA SER A 13 32.82 7.64 38.30
C SER A 13 32.21 7.33 36.93
N ASP A 14 33.11 7.05 35.98
CA ASP A 14 33.08 5.98 35.00
C ASP A 14 31.89 5.84 34.03
N ILE A 15 32.02 6.47 32.85
CA ILE A 15 31.73 5.80 31.57
C ILE A 15 32.88 6.09 30.60
N THR A 16 33.75 5.10 30.45
CA THR A 16 34.75 4.99 29.40
C THR A 16 34.07 4.74 28.06
N TYR A 17 34.33 5.61 27.07
CA TYR A 17 34.07 5.31 25.66
C TYR A 17 35.41 5.35 24.91
N SER A 18 35.92 4.18 24.57
CA SER A 18 37.04 4.01 23.64
C SER A 18 36.60 4.38 22.22
N PRO A 19 37.36 5.21 21.49
CA PRO A 19 37.28 5.26 20.04
C PRO A 19 38.14 4.11 19.48
N HIS A 20 37.50 3.21 18.73
CA HIS A 20 38.21 2.26 17.90
C HIS A 20 39.00 3.02 16.82
N ASN A 21 40.31 2.91 16.91
CA ASN A 21 41.24 3.12 15.80
C ASN A 21 41.00 2.01 14.77
N ASP A 22 40.72 2.40 13.52
CA ASP A 22 41.01 1.58 12.35
C ASP A 22 41.99 2.34 11.44
N PRO A 23 42.89 1.62 10.76
CA PRO A 23 44.16 2.18 10.34
C PRO A 23 44.11 2.89 8.99
N VAL A 24 44.95 3.93 8.93
CA VAL A 24 45.43 4.65 7.76
C VAL A 24 45.97 3.66 6.71
N GLY A 25 45.28 3.59 5.57
CA GLY A 25 45.78 2.97 4.34
C GLY A 25 46.08 4.06 3.30
N SER A 26 47.36 4.36 3.10
CA SER A 26 47.88 5.30 2.11
C SER A 26 47.54 4.87 0.67
N PRO A 27 47.19 5.80 -0.24
CA PRO A 27 47.08 5.48 -1.67
C PRO A 27 48.46 5.56 -2.33
N THR A 28 48.93 4.44 -2.86
CA THR A 28 50.08 4.38 -3.76
C THR A 28 49.69 4.91 -5.14
N ASN A 29 50.27 6.05 -5.49
CA ASN A 29 50.35 6.54 -6.87
C ASN A 29 51.34 5.68 -7.67
N THR A 30 50.93 5.14 -8.81
CA THR A 30 51.87 4.87 -9.92
C THR A 30 51.12 4.97 -11.26
N PRO A 31 51.67 5.68 -12.27
CA PRO A 31 50.99 5.98 -13.52
C PRO A 31 51.25 4.89 -14.57
N LEU A 32 50.22 4.49 -15.32
CA LEU A 32 50.37 3.67 -16.52
C LEU A 32 50.20 4.52 -17.78
N LYS A 33 51.30 4.56 -18.53
CA LYS A 33 51.46 5.12 -19.87
C LYS A 33 50.82 4.23 -20.94
N GLN A 34 50.34 4.92 -22.00
CA GLN A 34 50.31 4.53 -23.42
C GLN A 34 49.43 3.34 -23.86
N LYS A 35 48.51 3.58 -24.81
CA LYS A 35 48.80 3.49 -26.26
C LYS A 35 47.62 3.97 -27.12
N ALA A 36 47.98 4.66 -28.21
CA ALA A 36 47.13 5.08 -29.32
C ALA A 36 47.02 3.98 -30.39
N VAL A 37 45.88 3.90 -31.08
CA VAL A 37 45.63 3.43 -32.47
C VAL A 37 44.27 4.05 -32.86
N ALA A 38 44.20 5.12 -33.67
CA ALA A 38 44.25 5.21 -35.14
C ALA A 38 42.99 4.68 -35.87
N ASP A 39 42.32 5.63 -36.53
CA ASP A 39 41.68 5.63 -37.85
C ASP A 39 40.62 4.59 -38.21
N LEU A 40 39.44 5.09 -38.63
CA LEU A 40 38.92 4.84 -39.98
C LEU A 40 37.81 5.84 -40.35
N ASP A 41 38.05 6.46 -41.50
CA ASP A 41 37.19 7.38 -42.25
C ASP A 41 35.78 6.85 -42.54
N ARG A 42 34.81 7.77 -42.58
CA ARG A 42 33.96 7.94 -43.76
C ARG A 42 33.17 9.25 -43.72
N ASP A 43 33.65 10.19 -44.52
CA ASP A 43 32.83 11.20 -45.17
C ASP A 43 31.79 10.52 -46.08
N ASP A 44 30.56 11.04 -46.09
CA ASP A 44 29.98 11.47 -47.36
C ASP A 44 28.91 12.54 -47.16
N LYS A 45 29.20 13.69 -47.76
CA LYS A 45 28.34 14.86 -47.96
C LYS A 45 27.18 14.51 -48.91
N LYS A 46 26.01 15.08 -48.65
CA LYS A 46 25.19 15.65 -49.73
C LYS A 46 24.39 16.87 -49.25
N THR A 47 24.94 18.01 -49.63
CA THR A 47 24.31 19.27 -50.05
C THR A 47 22.80 19.26 -50.28
N LEU A 48 22.11 20.25 -49.70
CA LEU A 48 21.27 21.15 -50.48
C LEU A 48 21.11 22.52 -49.80
N SER A 49 21.42 23.53 -50.59
CA SER A 49 21.36 24.98 -50.36
C SER A 49 19.95 25.54 -50.43
N SER A 50 19.70 26.68 -49.76
CA SER A 50 19.18 27.94 -50.35
C SER A 50 18.48 28.79 -49.26
N THR A 51 19.09 29.89 -48.79
CA THR A 51 18.78 31.31 -49.08
C THR A 51 17.54 31.89 -48.38
N ASN A 52 17.80 32.96 -47.60
CA ASN A 52 17.05 34.22 -47.37
C ASN A 52 15.55 34.14 -47.04
N THR A 53 14.94 34.95 -46.16
CA THR A 53 15.01 36.40 -45.93
C THR A 53 14.35 36.73 -44.58
N ASP A 54 14.81 37.79 -43.91
CA ASP A 54 14.05 38.53 -42.92
C ASP A 54 12.76 39.11 -43.54
N GLU A 55 11.62 39.04 -42.84
CA GLU A 55 10.62 40.12 -42.88
C GLU A 55 9.64 40.05 -41.70
N ASN A 56 9.41 41.22 -41.11
CA ASN A 56 8.47 41.51 -40.03
C ASN A 56 7.02 41.35 -40.49
N ALA A 57 6.18 40.72 -39.67
CA ALA A 57 4.73 40.87 -39.77
C ALA A 57 4.08 40.93 -38.37
N ALA A 58 3.46 42.07 -38.09
CA ALA A 58 2.62 42.32 -36.93
C ALA A 58 1.40 41.38 -36.91
N ILE A 59 1.16 40.73 -35.78
CA ILE A 59 -0.03 39.90 -35.55
C ILE A 59 -1.07 40.73 -34.78
N SER A 60 -2.13 41.12 -35.48
CA SER A 60 -3.37 41.61 -34.90
C SER A 60 -4.22 40.43 -34.41
N TYR A 61 -4.60 40.43 -33.13
CA TYR A 61 -5.52 39.46 -32.54
C TYR A 61 -6.98 39.81 -32.89
N SER A 62 -7.66 38.93 -33.63
CA SER A 62 -9.13 38.88 -33.72
C SER A 62 -9.64 37.72 -32.88
N VAL A 63 -10.20 38.04 -31.70
CA VAL A 63 -10.93 37.10 -30.84
C VAL A 63 -12.38 37.06 -31.30
N THR A 64 -12.81 35.94 -31.88
CA THR A 64 -14.23 35.63 -32.09
C THR A 64 -14.64 34.40 -31.27
N SER A 65 -15.72 34.61 -30.52
CA SER A 65 -16.42 33.74 -29.59
C SER A 65 -16.75 32.33 -30.13
N GLN A 66 -16.15 31.31 -29.53
CA GLN A 66 -16.60 29.90 -29.62
C GLN A 66 -16.94 29.29 -28.25
N THR A 67 -16.76 30.02 -27.15
CA THR A 67 -16.99 29.54 -25.78
C THR A 67 -18.45 29.58 -25.32
N ASP A 68 -19.32 30.36 -25.97
CA ASP A 68 -20.67 30.60 -25.45
C ASP A 68 -21.71 29.56 -25.90
N LEU A 69 -21.46 28.87 -27.03
CA LEU A 69 -22.38 27.86 -27.56
C LEU A 69 -22.21 26.47 -26.92
N SER A 70 -21.00 26.08 -26.50
CA SER A 70 -20.79 24.80 -25.82
C SER A 70 -21.34 24.80 -24.38
N THR A 71 -21.26 25.95 -23.71
CA THR A 71 -21.75 26.14 -22.34
C THR A 71 -23.27 26.06 -22.25
N ALA A 72 -24.00 26.53 -23.27
CA ALA A 72 -25.45 26.44 -23.33
C ALA A 72 -25.95 24.99 -23.54
N ALA A 73 -25.27 24.22 -24.39
CA ALA A 73 -25.59 22.82 -24.64
C ALA A 73 -25.31 21.91 -23.42
N GLU A 74 -24.19 22.13 -22.72
CA GLU A 74 -23.89 21.40 -21.47
C GLU A 74 -24.87 21.74 -20.34
N ASN A 75 -25.31 22.99 -20.23
CA ASN A 75 -26.28 23.41 -19.22
C ASN A 75 -27.68 22.82 -19.47
N SER A 76 -28.11 22.71 -20.74
CA SER A 76 -29.39 22.06 -21.10
C SER A 76 -29.38 20.56 -20.76
N THR A 77 -28.27 19.87 -21.00
CA THR A 77 -28.11 18.43 -20.69
C THR A 77 -28.03 18.16 -19.19
N ARG A 78 -27.42 19.07 -18.41
CA ARG A 78 -27.41 18.99 -16.93
C ARG A 78 -28.78 19.28 -16.32
N HIS A 79 -29.54 20.20 -16.90
CA HIS A 79 -30.88 20.54 -16.45
C HIS A 79 -31.86 19.37 -16.67
N SER A 80 -31.84 18.71 -17.82
CA SER A 80 -32.68 17.53 -18.08
C SER A 80 -32.28 16.33 -17.21
N ALA A 81 -30.98 16.11 -16.96
CA ALA A 81 -30.51 15.09 -16.02
C ALA A 81 -30.91 15.38 -14.56
N PHE A 82 -30.97 16.66 -14.18
CA PHE A 82 -31.44 17.12 -12.88
C PHE A 82 -32.96 16.88 -12.69
N LEU A 83 -33.76 17.14 -13.73
CA LEU A 83 -35.22 16.95 -13.70
C LEU A 83 -35.65 15.48 -13.67
N ASN A 84 -34.79 14.55 -14.09
CA ASN A 84 -35.16 13.14 -14.25
C ASN A 84 -35.07 12.28 -12.96
N LEU A 85 -34.52 12.76 -11.84
CA LEU A 85 -34.42 11.99 -10.59
C LEU A 85 -34.42 12.92 -9.36
N PRO A 86 -35.55 13.03 -8.62
CA PRO A 86 -35.77 12.18 -7.44
C PRO A 86 -37.23 11.87 -7.08
N ALA A 87 -38.18 12.06 -8.00
CA ALA A 87 -39.61 11.80 -7.74
C ALA A 87 -39.91 10.33 -7.33
N THR A 88 -38.98 9.40 -7.55
CA THR A 88 -39.09 7.98 -7.18
C THR A 88 -38.54 7.65 -5.78
N SER A 89 -37.83 8.56 -5.11
CA SER A 89 -37.38 8.33 -3.73
C SER A 89 -38.54 8.51 -2.76
N LYS A 90 -38.80 7.51 -1.93
CA LYS A 90 -39.83 7.57 -0.86
C LYS A 90 -39.60 8.70 0.17
N TYR A 91 -38.41 9.31 0.16
CA TYR A 91 -38.05 10.41 1.05
C TYR A 91 -38.21 11.79 0.40
N CYS A 92 -38.51 11.87 -0.90
CA CYS A 92 -38.74 13.12 -1.61
C CYS A 92 -40.22 13.49 -1.56
N LEU A 93 -40.57 14.58 -0.86
CA LEU A 93 -41.94 15.07 -0.72
C LEU A 93 -42.34 15.99 -1.88
N SER A 94 -41.47 16.93 -2.23
CA SER A 94 -41.68 17.86 -3.35
C SER A 94 -40.35 18.37 -3.89
N MET A 95 -40.35 18.90 -5.12
CA MET A 95 -39.17 19.46 -5.78
C MET A 95 -39.50 20.75 -6.51
N ASP A 96 -38.54 21.66 -6.60
CA ASP A 96 -38.63 22.81 -7.48
C ASP A 96 -38.40 22.37 -8.93
N THR A 97 -39.48 22.15 -9.67
CA THR A 97 -39.44 21.77 -11.08
C THR A 97 -39.12 22.95 -12.01
N VAL A 98 -39.18 24.18 -11.50
CA VAL A 98 -39.03 25.40 -12.31
C VAL A 98 -37.58 25.87 -12.34
N HIS A 99 -36.89 25.88 -11.19
CA HIS A 99 -35.51 26.37 -11.11
C HIS A 99 -34.49 25.27 -10.76
N GLY A 100 -34.97 24.09 -10.34
CA GLY A 100 -34.12 22.98 -9.95
C GLY A 100 -33.19 23.26 -8.77
N GLN A 101 -33.63 24.07 -7.83
CA GLN A 101 -32.75 24.57 -6.76
C GLN A 101 -32.86 23.77 -5.45
N PHE A 102 -33.98 23.09 -5.20
CA PHE A 102 -34.22 22.41 -3.91
C PHE A 102 -35.13 21.17 -4.00
N TYR A 103 -35.03 20.33 -2.96
CA TYR A 103 -35.92 19.21 -2.67
C TYR A 103 -36.44 19.31 -1.25
N VAL A 104 -37.68 18.90 -1.00
CA VAL A 104 -38.23 18.78 0.35
C VAL A 104 -38.19 17.33 0.77
N CYS A 105 -37.52 17.02 1.88
CA CYS A 105 -37.50 15.66 2.40
C CYS A 105 -38.72 15.40 3.29
N ALA A 106 -39.48 14.33 2.99
CA ALA A 106 -40.66 13.92 3.76
C ALA A 106 -40.36 13.61 5.24
N PHE A 107 -39.11 13.25 5.54
CA PHE A 107 -38.68 12.91 6.90
C PHE A 107 -38.12 14.09 7.69
N CYS A 108 -37.50 15.06 7.01
CA CYS A 108 -36.89 16.22 7.67
C CYS A 108 -37.83 17.42 7.74
N GLY A 109 -38.86 17.51 6.88
CA GLY A 109 -39.80 18.63 6.84
C GLY A 109 -39.21 19.98 6.41
N GLU A 110 -37.88 20.10 6.38
CA GLU A 110 -37.14 21.30 5.99
C GLU A 110 -36.68 21.24 4.54
N VAL A 111 -36.68 22.41 3.90
CA VAL A 111 -35.97 22.63 2.63
C VAL A 111 -34.49 22.72 2.96
N PRO A 112 -33.59 21.85 2.45
CA PRO A 112 -32.16 22.03 2.61
C PRO A 112 -31.69 23.05 1.58
N VAL A 113 -32.17 24.30 1.67
CA VAL A 113 -31.37 25.43 1.19
C VAL A 113 -30.48 25.80 2.37
N ARG A 114 -29.19 25.46 2.30
CA ARG A 114 -28.21 26.22 3.09
C ARG A 114 -28.35 27.67 2.63
N LYS A 115 -29.01 28.52 3.41
CA LYS A 115 -29.22 29.96 3.15
C LYS A 115 -27.90 30.72 2.89
N ASP A 116 -26.79 30.09 3.20
CA ASP A 116 -25.46 30.68 3.34
C ASP A 116 -24.55 30.44 2.13
N GLN A 117 -24.95 29.66 1.11
CA GLN A 117 -24.12 29.47 -0.10
C GLN A 117 -24.98 29.36 -1.35
N ASN A 118 -24.87 30.37 -2.22
CA ASN A 118 -25.50 30.56 -3.53
C ASN A 118 -25.15 29.43 -4.55
N ARG A 119 -25.30 28.16 -4.19
CA ARG A 119 -24.94 26.98 -4.98
C ARG A 119 -26.13 26.04 -5.12
N SER A 120 -26.41 25.65 -6.34
CA SER A 120 -27.47 24.69 -6.68
C SER A 120 -27.29 23.36 -5.97
N PHE A 121 -28.40 22.78 -5.52
CA PHE A 121 -28.42 21.42 -4.96
C PHE A 121 -28.12 20.40 -6.07
N THR A 122 -27.37 19.33 -5.79
CA THR A 122 -26.99 18.32 -6.82
C THR A 122 -27.44 16.92 -6.42
N ILE A 123 -27.61 16.01 -7.39
CA ILE A 123 -28.00 14.60 -7.17
C ILE A 123 -27.07 13.88 -6.18
N GLY A 124 -25.77 14.15 -6.25
CA GLY A 124 -24.79 13.59 -5.31
C GLY A 124 -25.10 13.97 -3.86
N ARG A 125 -25.54 15.21 -3.63
CA ARG A 125 -25.94 15.71 -2.30
C ARG A 125 -27.28 15.13 -1.84
N TRP A 126 -28.20 14.86 -2.76
CA TRP A 126 -29.45 14.14 -2.43
C TRP A 126 -29.15 12.73 -1.90
N LYS A 127 -28.30 11.96 -2.60
CA LYS A 127 -27.92 10.60 -2.15
C LYS A 127 -27.22 10.60 -0.79
N GLU A 128 -26.38 11.61 -0.51
CA GLU A 128 -25.74 11.78 0.79
C GLU A 128 -26.76 12.14 1.89
N HIS A 129 -27.74 13.00 1.58
CA HIS A 129 -28.83 13.32 2.49
C HIS A 129 -29.72 12.09 2.77
N GLU A 130 -30.13 11.36 1.73
CA GLU A 130 -30.93 10.14 1.82
C GLU A 130 -30.26 9.07 2.69
N SER A 131 -28.93 8.89 2.55
CA SER A 131 -28.17 7.99 3.41
C SER A 131 -28.20 8.40 4.89
N ARG A 132 -28.11 9.70 5.18
CA ARG A 132 -28.20 10.23 6.56
C ARG A 132 -29.61 10.09 7.14
N VAL A 133 -30.64 10.38 6.34
CA VAL A 133 -32.05 10.22 6.73
C VAL A 133 -32.35 8.77 7.05
N LYS A 134 -31.91 7.84 6.20
CA LYS A 134 -32.06 6.40 6.42
C LYS A 134 -31.40 5.94 7.72
N ALA A 135 -30.17 6.38 7.99
CA ALA A 135 -29.47 6.05 9.23
C ALA A 135 -30.20 6.61 10.47
N ARG A 136 -30.76 7.82 10.38
CA ARG A 136 -31.54 8.43 11.46
C ARG A 136 -32.86 7.70 11.70
N GLN A 137 -33.55 7.28 10.64
CA GLN A 137 -34.77 6.47 10.74
C GLN A 137 -34.48 5.12 11.43
N GLU A 138 -33.40 4.44 11.02
CA GLU A 138 -32.97 3.18 11.65
C GLU A 138 -32.63 3.35 13.15
N GLU A 139 -32.09 4.50 13.55
CA GLU A 139 -31.82 4.82 14.96
C GLU A 139 -33.11 5.09 15.75
N ILE A 140 -34.08 5.80 15.18
CA ILE A 140 -35.39 6.03 15.82
C ILE A 140 -36.12 4.69 15.99
N GLU A 141 -36.15 3.85 14.97
CA GLU A 141 -36.72 2.49 15.05
C GLU A 141 -36.01 1.63 16.11
N ARG A 142 -34.69 1.79 16.27
CA ARG A 142 -33.91 1.13 17.34
C ARG A 142 -34.30 1.63 18.72
N ILE A 143 -34.47 2.93 18.90
CA ILE A 143 -34.89 3.54 20.17
C ILE A 143 -36.32 3.11 20.51
N GLU A 144 -37.23 3.12 19.55
CA GLU A 144 -38.61 2.65 19.73
C GLU A 144 -38.67 1.15 20.05
N SER A 145 -37.87 0.33 19.37
CA SER A 145 -37.75 -1.10 19.68
C SER A 145 -37.22 -1.33 21.11
N LYS A 146 -36.27 -0.51 21.56
CA LYS A 146 -35.77 -0.52 22.95
C LYS A 146 -36.80 -0.04 23.96
N LYS A 147 -37.64 0.95 23.61
CA LYS A 147 -38.77 1.38 24.45
C LYS A 147 -39.85 0.29 24.55
N ARG A 148 -40.11 -0.45 23.47
CA ARG A 148 -41.02 -1.62 23.46
C ARG A 148 -40.48 -2.81 24.27
N LEU A 149 -39.16 -3.01 24.25
CA LEU A 149 -38.45 -4.00 25.08
C LEU A 149 -38.61 -3.74 26.60
N GLY A 150 -38.95 -2.52 27.01
CA GLY A 150 -39.15 -2.18 28.41
C GLY A 150 -40.49 -2.62 29.00
N ASN A 151 -41.52 -2.89 28.18
CA ASN A 151 -42.91 -2.97 28.68
C ASN A 151 -43.77 -4.15 28.21
N THR A 152 -43.30 -5.10 27.38
CA THR A 152 -44.13 -6.27 26.99
C THR A 152 -43.32 -7.48 26.50
N GLU A 153 -43.86 -8.69 26.70
CA GLU A 153 -43.28 -9.97 26.24
C GLU A 153 -43.21 -10.05 24.71
N LEU A 154 -42.01 -10.35 24.18
CA LEU A 154 -41.72 -10.41 22.75
C LEU A 154 -42.44 -11.57 22.04
N SER A 155 -42.97 -11.29 20.84
CA SER A 155 -43.49 -12.34 19.95
C SER A 155 -42.39 -13.24 19.41
N THR A 156 -42.75 -14.46 19.00
CA THR A 156 -41.80 -15.48 18.53
C THR A 156 -41.00 -15.01 17.31
N ALA A 157 -41.61 -14.28 16.39
CA ALA A 157 -40.95 -13.73 15.21
C ALA A 157 -39.91 -12.65 15.57
N GLU A 158 -40.21 -11.79 16.54
CA GLU A 158 -39.30 -10.74 17.01
C GLU A 158 -38.10 -11.35 17.76
N ARG A 159 -38.32 -12.44 18.54
CA ARG A 159 -37.23 -13.20 19.16
C ARG A 159 -36.30 -13.81 18.11
N THR A 160 -36.84 -14.35 17.01
CA THR A 160 -36.03 -14.93 15.93
C THR A 160 -35.20 -13.87 15.20
N ILE A 161 -35.76 -12.67 14.96
CA ILE A 161 -35.03 -11.55 14.33
C ILE A 161 -33.92 -11.03 15.26
N LEU A 162 -34.20 -10.89 16.57
CA LEU A 162 -33.20 -10.50 17.56
C LEU A 162 -32.10 -11.55 17.72
N ALA A 163 -32.42 -12.84 17.72
CA ALA A 163 -31.45 -13.93 17.78
C ALA A 163 -30.54 -13.97 16.55
N ASN A 164 -31.09 -13.74 15.36
CA ASN A 164 -30.31 -13.66 14.12
C ASN A 164 -29.41 -12.41 14.08
N ARG A 165 -29.86 -11.28 14.62
CA ARG A 165 -29.04 -10.06 14.74
C ARG A 165 -27.95 -10.18 15.81
N ALA A 166 -28.22 -10.85 16.94
CA ALA A 166 -27.22 -11.15 17.96
C ALA A 166 -26.11 -12.09 17.44
N LYS A 167 -26.47 -13.09 16.62
CA LYS A 167 -25.47 -13.93 15.91
C LYS A 167 -24.57 -13.12 14.98
N ASN A 168 -25.11 -12.09 14.32
CA ASN A 168 -24.33 -11.23 13.44
C ASN A 168 -23.47 -10.20 14.18
N GLN A 169 -23.84 -9.79 15.41
CA GLN A 169 -23.02 -8.93 16.27
C GLN A 169 -21.93 -9.69 17.06
N MET A 170 -22.11 -10.98 17.31
CA MET A 170 -21.13 -11.85 17.96
C MET A 170 -19.81 -12.00 17.17
N SER A 171 -19.76 -11.66 15.87
CA SER A 171 -18.52 -11.76 15.08
C SER A 171 -17.50 -10.67 15.37
N VAL A 172 -17.91 -9.53 15.94
CA VAL A 172 -17.01 -8.42 16.28
C VAL A 172 -16.59 -8.45 17.76
N LEU A 173 -17.49 -8.85 18.68
CA LEU A 173 -17.17 -8.93 20.11
C LEU A 173 -16.40 -10.21 20.50
N SER A 174 -16.52 -11.30 19.72
CA SER A 174 -15.68 -12.50 19.91
C SER A 174 -14.19 -12.25 19.67
N TYR A 175 -13.82 -11.14 19.02
CA TYR A 175 -12.44 -10.67 18.90
C TYR A 175 -11.89 -9.97 20.15
N PHE A 176 -12.74 -9.62 21.14
CA PHE A 176 -12.35 -8.80 22.30
C PHE A 176 -12.55 -9.48 23.66
N VAL A 177 -13.08 -10.70 23.73
CA VAL A 177 -13.12 -11.45 25.00
C VAL A 177 -11.82 -12.26 25.16
N LYS A 178 -10.93 -11.77 26.03
CA LYS A 178 -9.80 -12.55 26.57
C LYS A 178 -10.33 -13.87 27.11
N LYS A 179 -9.96 -15.01 26.50
CA LYS A 179 -10.04 -16.31 27.18
C LYS A 179 -9.13 -16.24 28.41
N LYS A 180 -9.73 -16.12 29.61
CA LYS A 180 -9.05 -16.46 30.87
C LYS A 180 -8.61 -17.92 30.73
N LYS A 181 -7.29 -18.17 30.76
CA LYS A 181 -6.73 -19.51 30.91
C LYS A 181 -7.11 -20.00 32.31
N THR A 182 -8.07 -20.91 32.39
CA THR A 182 -8.24 -21.79 33.55
C THR A 182 -7.08 -22.77 33.54
N ALA A 183 -6.27 -22.73 34.60
CA ALA A 183 -5.23 -23.72 34.84
C ALA A 183 -5.88 -25.09 35.12
N PRO A 184 -5.33 -26.20 34.63
CA PRO A 184 -5.77 -27.52 35.05
C PRO A 184 -5.20 -27.80 36.44
N THR A 185 -6.09 -28.01 37.39
CA THR A 185 -5.84 -28.64 38.68
C THR A 185 -5.32 -30.05 38.43
N PHE A 186 -4.07 -30.33 38.79
CA PHE A 186 -3.53 -31.69 38.86
C PHE A 186 -3.46 -32.10 40.33
N THR A 187 -4.15 -33.19 40.65
CA THR A 187 -4.18 -33.85 41.95
C THR A 187 -2.89 -34.63 42.16
N GLU A 188 -2.40 -34.57 43.41
CA GLU A 188 -1.20 -35.25 43.90
C GLU A 188 -1.29 -36.78 43.82
N THR A 189 -0.19 -37.43 43.45
CA THR A 189 0.27 -38.67 44.12
C THR A 189 1.79 -38.85 43.95
N SER A 190 2.51 -38.41 44.98
CA SER A 190 3.73 -38.95 45.63
C SER A 190 4.63 -40.04 45.01
N ILE A 191 5.96 -39.85 45.25
CA ILE A 191 7.08 -40.82 45.41
C ILE A 191 7.79 -41.21 44.08
N LEU A 192 9.12 -41.14 43.84
CA LEU A 192 10.36 -41.06 44.65
C LEU A 192 11.51 -40.47 43.80
N GLN A 193 12.54 -39.93 44.47
CA GLN A 193 13.79 -39.32 43.98
C GLN A 193 14.67 -40.22 43.09
N LYS A 194 15.40 -39.62 42.13
CA LYS A 194 16.88 -39.50 42.20
C LYS A 194 17.49 -38.70 41.03
N GLU A 195 18.58 -38.03 41.37
CA GLU A 195 19.44 -37.12 40.62
C GLU A 195 20.12 -37.75 39.39
N HIS A 196 20.33 -36.98 38.31
CA HIS A 196 21.67 -36.48 37.93
C HIS A 196 21.69 -35.69 36.60
N GLN A 197 22.46 -34.60 36.66
CA GLN A 197 23.33 -34.01 35.64
C GLN A 197 22.75 -33.31 34.40
N ASN A 198 23.00 -32.00 34.41
CA ASN A 198 22.99 -31.05 33.31
C ASN A 198 24.02 -31.42 32.21
N THR A 199 23.64 -31.27 30.95
CA THR A 199 24.45 -30.64 29.89
C THR A 199 23.53 -30.21 28.74
N ALA A 200 23.76 -28.99 28.23
CA ALA A 200 22.96 -28.30 27.22
C ALA A 200 22.99 -29.00 25.84
N PRO A 201 22.03 -28.67 24.94
CA PRO A 201 22.49 -27.95 23.74
C PRO A 201 21.52 -26.88 23.19
N THR A 202 22.13 -25.74 22.84
CA THR A 202 22.12 -25.10 21.51
C THR A 202 20.95 -25.37 20.56
N SER A 203 20.12 -24.35 20.34
CA SER A 203 19.13 -24.29 19.26
C SER A 203 19.75 -23.72 17.98
N ASN A 204 19.98 -24.59 17.00
CA ASN A 204 20.31 -24.21 15.63
C ASN A 204 19.06 -23.91 14.79
N SER A 205 19.26 -22.92 13.94
CA SER A 205 18.38 -22.37 12.92
C SER A 205 17.87 -23.40 11.91
N THR A 206 16.60 -23.28 11.53
CA THR A 206 16.00 -24.04 10.41
C THR A 206 16.15 -23.22 9.13
N SER A 207 17.11 -23.62 8.29
CA SER A 207 17.26 -23.18 6.91
C SER A 207 16.27 -23.92 6.00
N VAL A 208 15.76 -23.19 5.02
CA VAL A 208 14.91 -23.69 3.92
C VAL A 208 15.81 -24.44 2.94
N ASN A 209 15.62 -25.76 2.82
CA ASN A 209 16.36 -26.57 1.84
C ASN A 209 15.62 -26.63 0.49
N ALA A 210 16.39 -26.33 -0.55
CA ALA A 210 16.05 -26.47 -1.96
C ALA A 210 15.87 -27.95 -2.36
N PHE A 211 14.92 -28.20 -3.25
CA PHE A 211 14.72 -29.49 -3.89
C PHE A 211 15.89 -29.81 -4.82
N SER A 212 16.73 -30.79 -4.42
CA SER A 212 17.67 -31.48 -5.30
C SER A 212 17.14 -32.88 -5.56
N SER A 213 16.86 -33.18 -6.83
CA SER A 213 16.44 -34.49 -7.32
C SER A 213 17.57 -35.51 -7.19
N LYS A 214 17.37 -36.54 -6.36
CA LYS A 214 18.07 -37.83 -6.46
C LYS A 214 17.05 -38.94 -6.68
N PRO A 215 17.37 -40.00 -7.46
CA PRO A 215 16.44 -41.07 -7.77
C PRO A 215 16.20 -41.94 -6.53
N LEU A 216 14.93 -42.28 -6.30
CA LEU A 216 14.52 -43.19 -5.23
C LEU A 216 14.98 -44.62 -5.59
N GLN A 217 15.89 -45.19 -4.78
CA GLN A 217 16.22 -46.61 -4.86
C GLN A 217 15.02 -47.44 -4.40
N SER A 218 14.63 -48.38 -5.24
CA SER A 218 13.59 -49.39 -4.99
C SER A 218 13.99 -50.37 -3.89
N PRO A 219 13.06 -50.82 -3.03
CA PRO A 219 13.35 -51.87 -2.05
C PRO A 219 13.45 -53.23 -2.75
N THR A 220 14.57 -53.91 -2.54
CA THR A 220 14.79 -55.29 -2.96
C THR A 220 14.06 -56.24 -2.01
N SER A 221 12.90 -56.75 -2.41
CA SER A 221 12.25 -57.89 -1.75
C SER A 221 12.62 -59.18 -2.50
N ALA A 222 13.38 -60.05 -1.85
CA ALA A 222 13.63 -61.40 -2.32
C ALA A 222 12.32 -62.21 -2.27
N PHE A 223 11.83 -62.63 -3.43
CA PHE A 223 10.74 -63.60 -3.56
C PHE A 223 11.31 -64.95 -3.98
N THR A 224 11.16 -65.93 -3.10
CA THR A 224 11.35 -67.35 -3.37
C THR A 224 10.34 -67.83 -4.40
N ALA A 225 10.85 -68.37 -5.51
CA ALA A 225 10.06 -68.99 -6.57
C ALA A 225 9.49 -70.32 -6.07
N ASN A 226 8.15 -70.42 -6.01
CA ASN A 226 7.34 -71.64 -6.28
C ASN A 226 5.87 -71.45 -5.83
N ASN A 227 5.22 -70.39 -6.32
CA ASN A 227 3.77 -70.29 -6.39
C ASN A 227 3.41 -69.67 -7.75
N PRO A 228 2.40 -70.15 -8.49
CA PRO A 228 1.91 -69.44 -9.67
C PRO A 228 1.44 -68.07 -9.20
N ASN A 229 2.22 -67.03 -9.48
CA ASN A 229 1.90 -65.66 -9.08
C ASN A 229 0.44 -65.38 -9.47
N PRO A 230 -0.43 -64.97 -8.51
CA PRO A 230 -1.80 -64.63 -8.85
C PRO A 230 -1.73 -63.56 -9.92
N SER A 231 -2.26 -63.88 -11.11
CA SER A 231 -2.21 -62.99 -12.26
C SER A 231 -2.91 -61.69 -11.89
N THR A 232 -2.17 -60.58 -11.81
CA THR A 232 -2.72 -59.29 -11.41
C THR A 232 -3.62 -58.75 -12.51
N CYS A 233 -4.74 -58.12 -12.12
CA CYS A 233 -5.66 -57.56 -13.08
C CYS A 233 -5.04 -56.31 -13.74
N GLN A 234 -4.99 -56.28 -15.06
CA GLN A 234 -4.40 -55.18 -15.85
C GLN A 234 -5.38 -54.04 -16.16
N GLY A 235 -6.62 -54.12 -15.66
CA GLY A 235 -7.65 -53.10 -15.86
C GLY A 235 -8.46 -53.25 -17.15
N ILE A 236 -9.31 -52.27 -17.43
CA ILE A 236 -10.23 -52.16 -18.58
C ILE A 236 -9.46 -51.82 -19.87
N VAL A 237 -8.41 -51.00 -19.76
CA VAL A 237 -7.58 -50.54 -20.90
C VAL A 237 -6.16 -51.09 -20.74
N PRO A 238 -5.90 -52.38 -21.06
CA PRO A 238 -4.56 -52.93 -20.96
C PRO A 238 -3.78 -52.67 -22.24
N LYS A 239 -2.45 -52.55 -22.09
CA LYS A 239 -1.42 -52.17 -23.09
C LYS A 239 -1.11 -50.67 -23.13
N PHE A 240 -0.41 -50.23 -22.10
CA PHE A 240 0.14 -48.88 -21.90
C PHE A 240 1.39 -48.56 -22.75
N ARG A 241 1.65 -49.31 -23.83
CA ARG A 241 2.87 -49.10 -24.64
C ARG A 241 2.76 -47.92 -25.62
N GLU A 242 1.58 -47.32 -25.74
CA GLU A 242 1.41 -46.06 -26.47
C GLU A 242 1.71 -44.88 -25.53
N ASN A 243 2.82 -44.19 -25.80
CA ASN A 243 3.38 -43.15 -24.91
C ASN A 243 2.38 -42.01 -24.63
N GLU A 244 1.56 -41.61 -25.62
CA GLU A 244 0.64 -40.46 -25.48
C GLU A 244 -0.55 -40.76 -24.56
N PHE A 245 -1.19 -41.93 -24.70
CA PHE A 245 -2.34 -42.27 -23.85
C PHE A 245 -1.93 -42.40 -22.38
N GLN A 246 -0.72 -42.89 -22.11
CA GLN A 246 -0.21 -43.02 -20.73
C GLN A 246 -0.04 -41.66 -20.06
N LEU A 247 0.54 -40.68 -20.77
CA LEU A 247 0.64 -39.30 -20.29
C LEU A 247 -0.74 -38.69 -20.03
N ASN A 248 -1.69 -38.94 -20.93
CA ASN A 248 -3.07 -38.46 -20.77
C ASN A 248 -3.76 -39.13 -19.56
N ALA A 249 -3.57 -40.43 -19.36
CA ALA A 249 -4.13 -41.17 -18.23
C ALA A 249 -3.54 -40.73 -16.89
N GLU A 250 -2.24 -40.44 -16.85
CA GLU A 250 -1.56 -39.86 -15.69
C GLU A 250 -2.12 -38.47 -15.34
N ALA A 251 -2.15 -37.57 -16.32
CA ALA A 251 -2.69 -36.23 -16.14
C ALA A 251 -4.17 -36.25 -15.73
N PHE A 252 -4.94 -37.19 -16.28
CA PHE A 252 -6.33 -37.41 -15.90
C PHE A 252 -6.47 -37.97 -14.48
N MET A 253 -5.62 -38.91 -14.04
CA MET A 253 -5.67 -39.38 -12.66
C MET A 253 -5.34 -38.26 -11.68
N LEU A 254 -4.36 -37.42 -12.01
CA LEU A 254 -3.92 -36.33 -11.14
C LEU A 254 -4.99 -35.24 -11.03
N ASN A 255 -5.55 -34.80 -12.17
CA ASN A 255 -6.39 -33.60 -12.25
C ASN A 255 -7.89 -33.88 -12.44
N GLY A 256 -8.25 -35.04 -12.97
CA GLY A 256 -9.63 -35.45 -13.23
C GLY A 256 -10.29 -36.08 -12.00
N ALA A 257 -11.60 -35.93 -11.90
CA ALA A 257 -12.44 -36.73 -11.00
C ALA A 257 -13.29 -37.70 -11.83
N VAL A 258 -13.40 -38.92 -11.32
CA VAL A 258 -14.34 -39.94 -11.80
C VAL A 258 -15.59 -39.86 -10.93
N SER A 259 -16.78 -39.86 -11.53
CA SER A 259 -18.02 -39.78 -10.76
C SER A 259 -18.17 -41.03 -9.89
N LYS A 260 -18.83 -40.90 -8.73
CA LYS A 260 -19.18 -42.07 -7.91
C LYS A 260 -20.14 -43.02 -8.64
N ASP A 261 -20.90 -42.50 -9.59
CA ASP A 261 -21.86 -43.26 -10.40
C ASP A 261 -21.19 -43.95 -11.61
N ASP A 262 -19.93 -43.62 -11.91
CA ASP A 262 -19.19 -44.25 -12.98
C ASP A 262 -18.87 -45.70 -12.62
N ARG A 263 -18.97 -46.60 -13.60
CA ARG A 263 -18.67 -48.04 -13.41
C ARG A 263 -17.16 -48.35 -13.37
N TYR A 264 -16.31 -47.33 -13.41
CA TYR A 264 -14.86 -47.45 -13.42
C TYR A 264 -14.21 -46.54 -12.37
N LYS A 265 -12.94 -46.79 -12.07
CA LYS A 265 -12.07 -45.99 -11.21
C LYS A 265 -10.67 -45.95 -11.81
N MET A 266 -9.90 -44.89 -11.56
CA MET A 266 -8.48 -44.85 -11.91
C MET A 266 -7.67 -45.57 -10.83
N GLY A 267 -6.59 -46.26 -11.21
CA GLY A 267 -5.64 -46.84 -10.25
C GLY A 267 -4.29 -47.17 -10.87
N LEU A 268 -3.35 -47.64 -10.05
CA LEU A 268 -2.03 -48.08 -10.51
C LEU A 268 -2.02 -49.59 -10.74
N PHE A 269 -1.39 -50.02 -11.83
CA PHE A 269 -1.07 -51.40 -12.14
C PHE A 269 0.43 -51.68 -11.87
N ALA A 270 0.77 -52.95 -11.66
CA ALA A 270 2.13 -53.42 -11.36
C ALA A 270 3.19 -52.72 -12.24
N GLY A 271 4.16 -52.06 -11.59
CA GLY A 271 5.14 -51.21 -12.24
C GLY A 271 4.78 -49.72 -12.33
N ASN A 272 3.86 -49.23 -11.50
CA ASN A 272 3.42 -47.82 -11.42
C ASN A 272 2.76 -47.26 -12.69
N TRP A 273 2.08 -48.13 -13.46
CA TRP A 273 1.36 -47.69 -14.65
C TRP A 273 -0.07 -47.26 -14.29
N TYR A 274 -0.43 -46.03 -14.65
CA TYR A 274 -1.79 -45.52 -14.54
C TYR A 274 -2.76 -46.30 -15.46
N THR A 275 -3.81 -46.89 -14.88
CA THR A 275 -4.85 -47.63 -15.61
C THR A 275 -6.24 -47.33 -15.10
N VAL A 276 -7.22 -47.83 -15.83
CA VAL A 276 -8.64 -47.79 -15.52
C VAL A 276 -9.08 -49.17 -15.04
N PHE A 277 -9.70 -49.24 -13.87
CA PHE A 277 -10.27 -50.44 -13.30
C PHE A 277 -11.79 -50.35 -13.24
N ALA A 278 -12.49 -51.47 -13.23
CA ALA A 278 -13.88 -51.47 -12.78
C ALA A 278 -13.95 -51.06 -11.30
N VAL A 279 -15.02 -50.39 -10.86
CA VAL A 279 -15.17 -50.01 -9.43
C VAL A 279 -14.99 -51.21 -8.50
N LYS A 280 -15.57 -52.36 -8.89
CA LYS A 280 -15.50 -53.65 -8.18
C LYS A 280 -14.19 -54.44 -8.37
N CYS A 281 -13.19 -53.90 -9.06
CA CYS A 281 -11.89 -54.55 -9.21
C CYS A 281 -11.04 -54.36 -7.96
N SER A 282 -10.49 -55.45 -7.44
CA SER A 282 -9.54 -55.50 -6.32
C SER A 282 -8.08 -55.27 -6.75
N GLY A 283 -7.79 -55.22 -8.06
CA GLY A 283 -6.42 -55.17 -8.60
C GLY A 283 -5.73 -56.54 -8.68
N VAL A 284 -6.26 -57.53 -7.96
CA VAL A 284 -5.83 -58.94 -7.98
C VAL A 284 -6.85 -59.79 -8.76
N ASP A 285 -6.61 -61.10 -8.86
CA ASP A 285 -7.52 -62.08 -9.47
C ASP A 285 -7.84 -61.87 -10.96
N GLY A 286 -6.82 -61.53 -11.74
CA GLY A 286 -6.88 -61.49 -13.20
C GLY A 286 -6.96 -62.90 -13.80
N SER A 287 -8.11 -63.55 -13.76
CA SER A 287 -8.29 -64.93 -14.25
C SER A 287 -8.61 -65.03 -15.75
N ILE A 288 -9.09 -63.95 -16.38
CA ILE A 288 -9.51 -63.96 -17.79
C ILE A 288 -8.39 -63.39 -18.65
N ARG A 289 -7.87 -64.21 -19.58
CA ARG A 289 -6.87 -63.78 -20.55
C ARG A 289 -7.56 -63.26 -21.82
N HIS A 290 -7.45 -61.96 -22.10
CA HIS A 290 -7.94 -61.31 -23.31
C HIS A 290 -6.84 -60.48 -23.95
N ASP A 291 -6.57 -60.61 -25.25
CA ASP A 291 -5.52 -59.86 -25.97
C ASP A 291 -4.14 -59.83 -25.30
N LYS A 292 -3.69 -60.94 -24.70
CA LYS A 292 -2.43 -61.04 -23.91
C LYS A 292 -2.44 -60.29 -22.57
N SER A 293 -3.60 -59.83 -22.10
CA SER A 293 -3.78 -59.18 -20.80
C SER A 293 -4.64 -60.01 -19.85
N PHE A 294 -4.29 -60.00 -18.55
CA PHE A 294 -5.08 -60.64 -17.51
C PHE A 294 -6.07 -59.66 -16.90
N GLN A 295 -7.33 -60.04 -16.80
CA GLN A 295 -8.40 -59.18 -16.30
C GLN A 295 -9.29 -59.93 -15.33
N CYS A 296 -9.78 -59.25 -14.29
CA CYS A 296 -10.85 -59.80 -13.47
C CYS A 296 -12.18 -59.74 -14.23
N LYS A 297 -13.17 -60.54 -13.79
CA LYS A 297 -14.51 -60.61 -14.41
C LYS A 297 -15.15 -59.24 -14.62
N HIS A 298 -15.01 -58.32 -13.67
CA HIS A 298 -15.60 -56.98 -13.76
C HIS A 298 -14.92 -56.07 -14.81
N CYS A 299 -13.59 -56.09 -14.90
CA CYS A 299 -12.87 -55.32 -15.92
C CYS A 299 -13.13 -55.88 -17.32
N PHE A 300 -13.20 -57.22 -17.44
CA PHE A 300 -13.54 -57.88 -18.69
C PHE A 300 -14.93 -57.49 -19.19
N ILE A 301 -15.96 -57.52 -18.33
CA ILE A 301 -17.34 -57.14 -18.72
C ILE A 301 -17.40 -55.73 -19.33
N ILE A 302 -16.70 -54.76 -18.72
CA ILE A 302 -16.68 -53.38 -19.24
C ILE A 302 -15.91 -53.31 -20.56
N ARG A 303 -14.78 -54.02 -20.67
CA ARG A 303 -13.96 -54.02 -21.88
C ARG A 303 -14.66 -54.68 -23.05
N SER A 304 -15.30 -55.83 -22.84
CA SER A 304 -16.03 -56.56 -23.88
C SER A 304 -17.24 -55.78 -24.40
N ASN A 305 -17.73 -54.79 -23.64
CA ASN A 305 -18.67 -53.80 -24.14
C ASN A 305 -17.91 -52.69 -24.90
N ASN A 306 -17.67 -52.90 -26.19
CA ASN A 306 -16.94 -51.97 -27.07
C ASN A 306 -17.43 -50.52 -26.98
N SER A 307 -18.75 -50.31 -26.85
CA SER A 307 -19.32 -48.96 -26.75
C SER A 307 -18.90 -48.25 -25.46
N GLN A 308 -18.85 -48.96 -24.33
CA GLN A 308 -18.46 -48.41 -23.04
C GLN A 308 -16.94 -48.23 -22.96
N PHE A 309 -16.19 -49.22 -23.42
CA PHE A 309 -14.73 -49.15 -23.51
C PHE A 309 -14.25 -47.92 -24.30
N THR A 310 -14.81 -47.73 -25.50
CA THR A 310 -14.45 -46.62 -26.38
C THR A 310 -14.78 -45.27 -25.74
N LYS A 311 -15.94 -45.15 -25.07
CA LYS A 311 -16.32 -43.94 -24.34
C LYS A 311 -15.35 -43.60 -23.20
N ILE A 312 -14.96 -44.59 -22.40
CA ILE A 312 -14.01 -44.40 -21.30
C ILE A 312 -12.63 -43.99 -21.85
N LYS A 313 -12.12 -44.69 -22.87
CA LYS A 313 -10.83 -44.38 -23.49
C LYS A 313 -10.82 -42.96 -24.06
N ALA A 314 -11.83 -42.60 -24.86
CA ALA A 314 -11.94 -41.27 -25.46
C ALA A 314 -12.09 -40.14 -24.41
N LEU A 315 -12.80 -40.40 -23.31
CA LEU A 315 -12.94 -39.43 -22.22
C LEU A 315 -11.59 -39.14 -21.55
N ILE A 316 -10.87 -40.19 -21.18
CA ILE A 316 -9.56 -40.08 -20.52
C ILE A 316 -8.56 -39.43 -21.46
N ASP A 317 -8.54 -39.85 -22.73
CA ASP A 317 -7.63 -39.28 -23.72
C ASP A 317 -7.89 -37.78 -23.93
N ARG A 318 -9.13 -37.40 -24.20
CA ARG A 318 -9.52 -36.00 -24.42
C ARG A 318 -9.23 -35.12 -23.20
N ARG A 319 -9.62 -35.55 -22.00
CA ARG A 319 -9.43 -34.75 -20.78
C ARG A 319 -7.97 -34.76 -20.31
N GLY A 320 -7.31 -35.91 -20.38
CA GLY A 320 -5.89 -36.07 -20.11
C GLY A 320 -5.06 -35.13 -20.98
N LYS A 321 -5.30 -35.15 -22.29
CA LYS A 321 -4.67 -34.22 -23.25
C LYS A 321 -4.95 -32.76 -22.88
N SER A 322 -6.19 -32.46 -22.48
CA SER A 322 -6.53 -31.10 -22.02
C SER A 322 -5.73 -30.68 -20.79
N PHE A 323 -5.51 -31.58 -19.82
CA PHE A 323 -4.69 -31.31 -18.65
C PHE A 323 -3.22 -31.16 -19.02
N CYS A 324 -2.66 -32.04 -19.87
CA CYS A 324 -1.29 -31.95 -20.35
C CYS A 324 -1.02 -30.60 -21.02
N ILE A 325 -1.86 -30.17 -21.97
CA ILE A 325 -1.73 -28.88 -22.64
C ILE A 325 -1.81 -27.74 -21.61
N THR A 326 -2.79 -27.80 -20.69
CA THR A 326 -2.93 -26.75 -19.65
C THR A 326 -1.68 -26.66 -18.77
N SER A 327 -1.13 -27.79 -18.35
CA SER A 327 0.11 -27.87 -17.57
C SER A 327 1.33 -27.36 -18.34
N GLU A 328 1.38 -27.57 -19.65
CA GLU A 328 2.42 -26.98 -20.49
C GLU A 328 2.25 -25.45 -20.57
N LEU A 329 1.03 -24.97 -20.84
CA LEU A 329 0.74 -23.54 -21.00
C LEU A 329 1.12 -22.70 -19.78
N ILE A 330 0.87 -23.22 -18.56
CA ILE A 330 1.25 -22.50 -17.33
C ILE A 330 2.76 -22.36 -17.16
N THR A 331 3.56 -23.23 -17.81
CA THR A 331 5.03 -23.16 -17.76
C THR A 331 5.64 -22.35 -18.91
N ARG A 332 4.83 -21.97 -19.91
CA ARG A 332 5.32 -21.21 -21.05
C ARG A 332 5.76 -19.81 -20.64
N VAL A 333 6.79 -19.34 -21.34
CA VAL A 333 7.39 -18.02 -21.13
C VAL A 333 6.45 -16.90 -21.59
N HIS A 334 5.72 -17.15 -22.67
CA HIS A 334 4.81 -16.22 -23.32
C HIS A 334 3.49 -16.94 -23.67
N LEU A 335 2.40 -16.20 -23.56
CA LEU A 335 1.05 -16.65 -23.89
C LEU A 335 0.57 -15.98 -25.17
N THR A 336 0.08 -16.81 -26.09
CA THR A 336 -0.57 -16.39 -27.33
C THR A 336 -2.08 -16.23 -27.13
N SER A 337 -2.77 -15.63 -28.11
CA SER A 337 -4.25 -15.55 -28.11
C SER A 337 -4.92 -16.93 -28.21
N THR A 338 -4.27 -17.88 -28.89
CA THR A 338 -4.70 -19.28 -28.96
C THR A 338 -4.57 -19.98 -27.60
N ASP A 339 -3.49 -19.73 -26.86
CA ASP A 339 -3.29 -20.27 -25.52
C ASP A 339 -4.37 -19.74 -24.56
N TYR A 340 -4.65 -18.45 -24.63
CA TYR A 340 -5.73 -17.83 -23.85
C TYR A 340 -7.10 -18.45 -24.16
N SER A 341 -7.41 -18.67 -25.43
CA SER A 341 -8.68 -19.29 -25.85
C SER A 341 -8.81 -20.72 -25.31
N PHE A 342 -7.72 -21.49 -25.33
CA PHE A 342 -7.67 -22.83 -24.76
C PHE A 342 -7.87 -22.81 -23.24
N MET A 343 -7.14 -21.96 -22.52
CA MET A 343 -7.27 -21.77 -21.07
C MET A 343 -8.69 -21.35 -20.67
N ASN A 344 -9.33 -20.48 -21.46
CA ASN A 344 -10.73 -20.08 -21.26
C ASN A 344 -11.71 -21.25 -21.43
N SER A 345 -11.46 -22.13 -22.40
CA SER A 345 -12.24 -23.37 -22.53
C SER A 345 -12.02 -24.29 -21.33
N PHE A 346 -10.78 -24.42 -20.86
CA PHE A 346 -10.45 -25.24 -19.69
C PHE A 346 -11.15 -24.77 -18.41
N THR A 347 -11.16 -23.45 -18.14
CA THR A 347 -11.80 -22.87 -16.94
C THR A 347 -13.33 -23.01 -16.93
N ARG A 348 -13.95 -23.34 -18.07
CA ARG A 348 -15.38 -23.70 -18.13
C ARG A 348 -15.69 -25.12 -17.65
N THR A 349 -14.68 -25.98 -17.47
CA THR A 349 -14.87 -27.34 -16.93
C THR A 349 -15.47 -27.28 -15.53
N GLU A 350 -16.60 -27.96 -15.30
CA GLU A 350 -17.27 -27.94 -14.00
C GLU A 350 -16.39 -28.58 -12.91
N GLY A 351 -16.44 -28.04 -11.69
CA GLY A 351 -15.58 -28.47 -10.59
C GLY A 351 -15.82 -29.92 -10.12
N ILE A 352 -17.00 -30.49 -10.41
CA ILE A 352 -17.34 -31.88 -10.08
C ILE A 352 -16.50 -32.90 -10.87
N TRP A 353 -15.97 -32.49 -12.02
CA TRP A 353 -15.15 -33.32 -12.91
C TRP A 353 -13.65 -33.21 -12.63
N LEU A 354 -13.28 -32.44 -11.61
CA LEU A 354 -11.90 -32.15 -11.25
C LEU A 354 -11.59 -32.73 -9.89
N SER A 355 -10.41 -33.33 -9.75
CA SER A 355 -9.82 -33.66 -8.45
C SER A 355 -9.54 -32.37 -7.67
N GLN A 356 -9.09 -32.47 -6.42
CA GLN A 356 -8.62 -31.28 -5.69
C GLN A 356 -7.47 -30.59 -6.44
N HIS A 357 -6.50 -31.37 -6.94
CA HIS A 357 -5.40 -30.85 -7.73
C HIS A 357 -5.89 -30.19 -9.03
N GLY A 358 -6.87 -30.78 -9.72
CA GLY A 358 -7.46 -30.17 -10.91
C GLY A 358 -8.20 -28.87 -10.62
N ARG A 359 -8.85 -28.74 -9.46
CA ARG A 359 -9.46 -27.48 -9.01
C ARG A 359 -8.41 -26.42 -8.71
N ASP A 360 -7.28 -26.80 -8.14
CA ASP A 360 -6.16 -25.89 -7.87
C ASP A 360 -5.51 -25.43 -9.18
N LEU A 361 -5.29 -26.36 -10.14
CA LEU A 361 -4.84 -26.04 -11.51
C LEU A 361 -5.81 -25.07 -12.19
N LYS A 362 -7.13 -25.32 -12.09
CA LYS A 362 -8.15 -24.42 -12.63
C LYS A 362 -8.07 -23.01 -12.02
N ARG A 363 -7.87 -22.87 -10.71
CA ARG A 363 -7.71 -21.55 -10.07
C ARG A 363 -6.47 -20.84 -10.60
N TYR A 364 -5.35 -21.55 -10.74
CA TYR A 364 -4.12 -20.99 -11.27
C TYR A 364 -4.29 -20.49 -12.72
N VAL A 365 -4.92 -21.29 -13.58
CA VAL A 365 -5.24 -20.90 -14.96
C VAL A 365 -6.16 -19.69 -15.01
N SER A 366 -7.16 -19.61 -14.13
CA SER A 366 -8.02 -18.43 -14.02
C SER A 366 -7.22 -17.16 -13.69
N SER A 367 -6.28 -17.24 -12.73
CA SER A 367 -5.40 -16.12 -12.39
C SER A 367 -4.53 -15.68 -13.57
N GLN A 368 -3.94 -16.63 -14.30
CA GLN A 368 -3.16 -16.35 -15.51
C GLN A 368 -4.01 -15.68 -16.60
N MET A 369 -5.26 -16.10 -16.77
CA MET A 369 -6.19 -15.46 -17.71
C MET A 369 -6.55 -14.04 -17.31
N ASP A 370 -6.76 -13.78 -16.02
CA ASP A 370 -7.05 -12.43 -15.51
C ASP A 370 -5.82 -11.52 -15.69
N TYR A 371 -4.62 -12.03 -15.43
CA TYR A 371 -3.36 -11.35 -15.75
C TYR A 371 -3.27 -11.03 -17.25
N TYR A 372 -3.48 -12.01 -18.13
CA TYR A 372 -3.44 -11.83 -19.58
C TYR A 372 -4.38 -10.71 -20.05
N LYS A 373 -5.64 -10.72 -19.57
CA LYS A 373 -6.61 -9.66 -19.86
C LYS A 373 -6.14 -8.29 -19.35
N SER A 374 -5.56 -8.24 -18.14
CA SER A 374 -5.07 -6.99 -17.56
C SER A 374 -3.95 -6.38 -18.40
N VAL A 375 -3.03 -7.20 -18.91
CA VAL A 375 -1.93 -6.75 -19.78
C VAL A 375 -2.46 -6.34 -21.15
N GLN A 376 -3.38 -7.11 -21.74
CA GLN A 376 -3.98 -6.75 -23.04
C GLN A 376 -4.73 -5.41 -23.01
N ASN A 377 -5.34 -5.09 -21.87
CA ASN A 377 -6.03 -3.82 -21.65
C ASN A 377 -5.10 -2.71 -21.13
N CYS A 378 -3.81 -2.99 -20.94
CA CYS A 378 -2.85 -2.02 -20.42
C CYS A 378 -2.45 -1.02 -21.52
N PRO A 379 -2.43 0.30 -21.24
CA PRO A 379 -2.02 1.31 -22.23
C PRO A 379 -0.59 1.13 -22.76
N ILE A 380 0.28 0.51 -21.97
CA ILE A 380 1.70 0.25 -22.29
C ILE A 380 1.94 -1.22 -22.68
N LYS A 381 0.92 -1.90 -23.23
CA LYS A 381 1.03 -3.33 -23.59
C LYS A 381 2.20 -3.61 -24.55
N ASP A 382 2.52 -2.69 -25.45
CA ASP A 382 3.55 -2.90 -26.46
C ASP A 382 4.95 -2.91 -25.81
N ASP A 383 5.16 -2.08 -24.78
CA ASP A 383 6.38 -2.10 -23.97
C ASP A 383 6.50 -3.40 -23.15
N ILE A 384 5.36 -3.90 -22.61
CA ILE A 384 5.33 -5.12 -21.81
C ILE A 384 5.55 -6.37 -22.67
N CYS A 385 4.93 -6.43 -23.85
CA CYS A 385 5.05 -7.56 -24.77
C CYS A 385 6.37 -7.53 -25.55
N GLY A 386 6.97 -6.34 -25.69
CA GLY A 386 8.18 -6.11 -26.46
C GLY A 386 8.01 -6.50 -27.93
N THR A 387 9.08 -6.96 -28.56
CA THR A 387 9.11 -7.37 -29.97
C THR A 387 8.40 -8.71 -30.24
N ASN A 388 7.73 -9.33 -29.26
CA ASN A 388 7.20 -10.68 -29.38
C ASN A 388 5.81 -10.76 -30.05
N ASN A 389 5.55 -9.93 -31.07
CA ASN A 389 4.29 -9.94 -31.84
C ASN A 389 3.01 -9.87 -30.97
N GLY A 390 3.03 -9.14 -29.85
CA GLY A 390 1.88 -9.01 -28.96
C GLY A 390 1.63 -10.19 -28.00
N ASN A 391 2.59 -11.12 -27.88
CA ASN A 391 2.52 -12.20 -26.91
C ASN A 391 2.78 -11.68 -25.48
N VAL A 392 1.89 -12.04 -24.56
CA VAL A 392 1.93 -11.57 -23.17
C VAL A 392 2.91 -12.46 -22.39
N PRO A 393 3.88 -11.91 -21.63
CA PRO A 393 4.73 -12.73 -20.75
C PRO A 393 3.86 -13.46 -19.72
N CYS A 394 4.20 -14.70 -19.36
CA CYS A 394 3.50 -15.39 -18.29
C CYS A 394 3.73 -14.68 -16.94
N GLU A 395 2.76 -14.74 -16.03
CA GLU A 395 2.83 -14.10 -14.69
C GLU A 395 4.13 -14.49 -13.95
N ASP A 396 4.53 -15.76 -14.04
CA ASP A 396 5.74 -16.29 -13.42
C ASP A 396 7.03 -15.64 -13.95
N LYS A 397 7.10 -15.35 -15.26
CA LYS A 397 8.26 -14.67 -15.84
C LYS A 397 8.31 -13.22 -15.41
N PHE A 398 7.18 -12.52 -15.44
CA PHE A 398 7.09 -11.16 -14.93
C PHE A 398 7.55 -11.10 -13.47
N LEU A 399 7.05 -12.00 -12.61
CA LEU A 399 7.44 -12.08 -11.21
C LEU A 399 8.94 -12.37 -11.05
N ARG A 400 9.51 -13.31 -11.82
CA ARG A 400 10.96 -13.60 -11.79
C ARG A 400 11.79 -12.41 -12.25
N GLN A 401 11.39 -11.72 -13.31
CA GLN A 401 12.06 -10.51 -13.78
C GLN A 401 11.97 -9.39 -12.75
N PHE A 402 10.80 -9.19 -12.16
CA PHE A 402 10.62 -8.22 -11.08
C PHE A 402 11.49 -8.55 -9.87
N VAL A 403 11.53 -9.82 -9.43
CA VAL A 403 12.38 -10.27 -8.32
C VAL A 403 13.85 -10.05 -8.64
N SER A 404 14.29 -10.44 -9.85
CA SER A 404 15.67 -10.21 -10.30
C SER A 404 16.03 -8.73 -10.31
N MET A 405 15.15 -7.89 -10.86
CA MET A 405 15.31 -6.43 -10.89
C MET A 405 15.33 -5.83 -9.48
N TYR A 406 14.45 -6.28 -8.58
CA TYR A 406 14.38 -5.86 -7.18
C TYR A 406 15.62 -6.27 -6.39
N GLN A 407 16.22 -7.42 -6.70
CA GLN A 407 17.46 -7.91 -6.08
C GLN A 407 18.71 -7.21 -6.62
N THR A 408 18.79 -6.99 -7.94
CA THR A 408 19.96 -6.40 -8.60
C THR A 408 20.04 -4.89 -8.45
N ASN A 409 18.91 -4.18 -8.54
CA ASN A 409 18.84 -2.73 -8.33
C ASN A 409 18.25 -2.41 -6.95
N ALA A 410 18.88 -2.98 -5.92
CA ALA A 410 18.38 -2.93 -4.55
C ALA A 410 18.19 -1.49 -4.06
N HIS A 411 19.17 -0.60 -4.25
CA HIS A 411 19.07 0.74 -3.68
C HIS A 411 18.05 1.63 -4.42
N GLY A 412 17.96 1.56 -5.75
CA GLY A 412 17.02 2.37 -6.52
C GLY A 412 15.57 1.97 -6.26
N ILE A 413 15.27 0.68 -6.43
CA ILE A 413 13.90 0.19 -6.43
C ILE A 413 13.40 -0.01 -4.99
N GLN A 414 14.20 -0.62 -4.11
CA GLN A 414 13.71 -0.95 -2.76
C GLN A 414 13.49 0.29 -1.88
N CYS A 415 14.19 1.37 -2.17
CA CYS A 415 14.05 2.68 -1.53
C CYS A 415 13.18 3.66 -2.35
N SER A 416 12.58 3.22 -3.46
CA SER A 416 11.61 4.03 -4.22
C SER A 416 10.35 4.23 -3.39
N LEU A 417 9.67 5.37 -3.59
CA LEU A 417 8.41 5.64 -2.90
C LEU A 417 7.36 4.54 -3.16
N VAL A 418 7.26 4.07 -4.40
CA VAL A 418 6.31 3.01 -4.80
C VAL A 418 6.57 1.72 -4.02
N ALA A 419 7.82 1.24 -3.99
CA ALA A 419 8.16 0.02 -3.26
C ALA A 419 7.92 0.16 -1.75
N LEU A 420 8.23 1.33 -1.17
CA LEU A 420 8.00 1.58 0.25
C LEU A 420 6.50 1.67 0.59
N LEU A 421 5.68 2.23 -0.30
CA LEU A 421 4.21 2.23 -0.16
C LEU A 421 3.64 0.81 -0.25
N LEU A 422 4.13 -0.02 -1.17
CA LEU A 422 3.75 -1.43 -1.28
C LEU A 422 4.17 -2.24 -0.05
N LYS A 423 5.39 -2.04 0.46
CA LYS A 423 5.83 -2.63 1.73
C LYS A 423 4.90 -2.24 2.87
N ALA A 424 4.56 -0.96 2.98
CA ALA A 424 3.63 -0.48 4.01
C ALA A 424 2.25 -1.14 3.88
N LEU A 425 1.73 -1.28 2.67
CA LEU A 425 0.48 -1.99 2.38
C LEU A 425 0.54 -3.46 2.81
N VAL A 426 1.58 -4.20 2.43
CA VAL A 426 1.77 -5.62 2.79
C VAL A 426 1.86 -5.81 4.29
N VAL A 427 2.63 -4.96 4.98
CA VAL A 427 2.75 -5.04 6.45
C VAL A 427 1.41 -4.81 7.13
N LYS A 428 0.61 -3.89 6.60
CA LYS A 428 -0.73 -3.58 7.10
C LYS A 428 -1.73 -4.70 6.82
N MET A 429 -1.71 -5.28 5.61
CA MET A 429 -2.52 -6.45 5.25
C MET A 429 -2.17 -7.69 6.09
N SER A 430 -0.93 -7.78 6.54
CA SER A 430 -0.46 -8.81 7.47
C SER A 430 -0.98 -8.61 8.91
N GLY A 431 -1.83 -7.60 9.14
CA GLY A 431 -2.47 -7.33 10.44
C GLY A 431 -1.55 -6.66 11.47
N LYS A 432 -0.32 -6.27 11.10
CA LYS A 432 0.56 -5.55 12.03
C LYS A 432 -0.02 -4.16 12.33
N ARG A 433 -0.19 -3.87 13.62
CA ARG A 433 -0.65 -2.58 14.12
C ARG A 433 0.55 -1.66 14.37
N ASN A 434 0.36 -0.35 14.22
CA ASN A 434 1.36 0.69 14.51
C ASN A 434 2.71 0.49 13.82
N VAL A 435 2.67 0.19 12.53
CA VAL A 435 3.88 0.00 11.72
C VAL A 435 4.69 1.28 11.71
N LYS A 436 6.00 1.18 12.00
CA LYS A 436 6.93 2.28 11.74
C LYS A 436 7.15 2.34 10.23
N TYR A 437 6.64 3.40 9.60
CA TYR A 437 6.84 3.63 8.18
C TYR A 437 8.20 4.25 7.91
N ASP A 438 8.71 3.94 6.72
CA ASP A 438 9.88 4.61 6.17
C ASP A 438 9.64 6.13 6.08
N GLU A 439 10.71 6.90 6.22
CA GLU A 439 10.66 8.36 6.15
C GLU A 439 10.06 8.87 4.84
N LYS A 440 10.38 8.27 3.69
CA LYS A 440 9.80 8.71 2.40
C LYS A 440 8.28 8.56 2.37
N VAL A 441 7.76 7.47 2.93
CA VAL A 441 6.31 7.23 3.04
C VAL A 441 5.67 8.23 3.98
N ARG A 442 6.29 8.46 5.14
CA ARG A 442 5.83 9.45 6.12
C ARG A 442 5.80 10.86 5.50
N ASN A 443 6.88 11.27 4.84
CA ASN A 443 6.99 12.60 4.23
C ASN A 443 6.01 12.75 3.05
N PHE A 444 5.79 11.71 2.25
CA PHE A 444 4.76 11.71 1.20
C PHE A 444 3.37 11.98 1.78
N PHE A 445 2.96 11.24 2.82
CA PHE A 445 1.64 11.47 3.42
C PHE A 445 1.57 12.81 4.17
N ILE A 446 2.67 13.30 4.77
CA ILE A 446 2.71 14.65 5.35
C ILE A 446 2.48 15.72 4.28
N ALA A 447 3.18 15.63 3.13
CA ALA A 447 3.00 16.53 2.01
C ALA A 447 1.57 16.46 1.45
N LEU A 448 1.02 15.25 1.34
CA LEU A 448 -0.36 15.05 0.91
C LEU A 448 -1.36 15.67 1.91
N ALA A 449 -1.12 15.56 3.21
CA ALA A 449 -1.95 16.20 4.23
C ALA A 449 -1.84 17.74 4.19
N ALA A 450 -0.63 18.26 3.91
CA ALA A 450 -0.36 19.70 3.78
C ALA A 450 -1.04 20.33 2.56
N SER A 451 -1.33 19.56 1.50
CA SER A 451 -2.08 20.05 0.33
C SER A 451 -3.50 20.53 0.67
N GLY A 452 -4.04 20.19 1.85
CA GLY A 452 -5.41 20.51 2.24
C GLY A 452 -6.48 19.67 1.53
N ASN A 453 -6.11 18.87 0.51
CA ASN A 453 -7.05 18.02 -0.21
C ASN A 453 -7.36 16.73 0.58
N LYS A 454 -8.31 16.85 1.51
CA LYS A 454 -8.78 15.74 2.35
C LYS A 454 -9.27 14.54 1.53
N GLN A 455 -9.97 14.78 0.42
CA GLN A 455 -10.51 13.71 -0.43
C GLN A 455 -9.38 12.92 -1.10
N ALA A 456 -8.39 13.61 -1.66
CA ALA A 456 -7.22 12.94 -2.23
C ALA A 456 -6.45 12.15 -1.17
N TYR A 457 -6.29 12.71 0.04
CA TYR A 457 -5.67 12.00 1.15
C TYR A 457 -6.43 10.71 1.49
N GLU A 458 -7.74 10.78 1.69
CA GLU A 458 -8.57 9.63 2.04
C GLU A 458 -8.59 8.59 0.92
N PHE A 459 -8.65 9.02 -0.34
CA PHE A 459 -8.58 8.15 -1.51
C PHE A 459 -7.25 7.40 -1.58
N ILE A 460 -6.12 8.12 -1.54
CA ILE A 460 -4.78 7.52 -1.62
C ILE A 460 -4.51 6.63 -0.41
N SER A 461 -4.78 7.12 0.80
CA SER A 461 -4.56 6.33 2.02
C SER A 461 -5.47 5.11 2.06
N GLY A 462 -6.73 5.20 1.64
CA GLY A 462 -7.67 4.07 1.59
C GLY A 462 -7.24 2.98 0.63
N ASN A 463 -6.81 3.34 -0.58
CA ASN A 463 -6.33 2.38 -1.59
C ASN A 463 -4.97 1.76 -1.23
N LEU A 464 -4.20 2.43 -0.37
CA LEU A 464 -2.94 1.90 0.18
C LEU A 464 -3.15 1.34 1.59
N GLY A 465 -4.26 0.63 1.82
CA GLY A 465 -4.49 -0.14 3.05
C GLY A 465 -4.60 0.70 4.34
N GLN A 466 -4.83 2.00 4.23
CA GLN A 466 -4.77 2.96 5.34
C GLN A 466 -3.40 2.94 6.04
N CYS A 467 -2.31 2.98 5.26
CA CYS A 467 -0.94 3.14 5.76
C CYS A 467 -0.87 4.26 6.82
N MET A 468 -1.18 5.50 6.46
CA MET A 468 -1.14 6.61 7.41
C MET A 468 -2.49 7.33 7.49
N THR A 469 -3.08 7.40 8.69
CA THR A 469 -4.33 8.16 8.88
C THR A 469 -4.05 9.66 8.84
N LEU A 470 -5.01 10.46 8.34
CA LEU A 470 -4.88 11.92 8.32
C LEU A 470 -4.65 12.49 9.72
N ARG A 471 -5.30 11.91 10.73
CA ARG A 471 -5.09 12.27 12.14
C ARG A 471 -3.64 12.06 12.57
N HIS A 472 -3.04 10.93 12.20
CA HIS A 472 -1.65 10.65 12.53
C HIS A 472 -0.71 11.61 11.79
N ALA A 473 -0.95 11.87 10.51
CA ALA A 473 -0.18 12.84 9.73
C ALA A 473 -0.22 14.24 10.36
N LYS A 474 -1.43 14.74 10.68
CA LYS A 474 -1.63 16.03 11.36
C LYS A 474 -0.92 16.10 12.71
N ARG A 475 -0.91 15.00 13.48
CA ARG A 475 -0.17 14.95 14.74
C ARG A 475 1.33 15.08 14.52
N ILE A 476 1.89 14.39 13.53
CA ILE A 476 3.32 14.51 13.21
C ILE A 476 3.64 15.94 12.76
N ILE A 477 2.79 16.54 11.94
CA ILE A 477 2.93 17.95 11.52
C ILE A 477 2.92 18.86 12.75
N ALA A 478 1.96 18.70 13.66
CA ALA A 478 1.85 19.51 14.88
C ALA A 478 3.06 19.36 15.81
N VAL A 479 3.66 18.16 15.90
CA VAL A 479 4.90 17.95 16.69
C VAL A 479 6.11 18.58 16.03
N ARG A 480 6.15 18.63 14.69
CA ARG A 480 7.25 19.21 13.91
C ARG A 480 7.19 20.73 13.78
N GLN A 481 6.09 21.37 14.17
CA GLN A 481 5.99 22.82 14.14
C GLN A 481 6.96 23.39 15.17
N SER A 482 8.02 24.04 14.68
CA SER A 482 8.83 24.96 15.47
C SER A 482 7.96 26.12 15.95
N PHE A 483 8.37 26.80 17.00
CA PHE A 483 7.70 28.01 17.45
C PHE A 483 7.55 28.99 16.27
N PRO A 484 6.33 29.47 15.98
CA PRO A 484 6.08 30.37 14.85
C PRO A 484 6.72 31.76 15.04
N PHE A 485 7.19 32.06 16.26
CA PHE A 485 7.85 33.30 16.62
C PHE A 485 9.32 32.99 16.88
N ILE A 486 10.16 33.56 16.02
CA ILE A 486 11.60 33.37 16.01
C ILE A 486 12.18 34.65 16.60
N ASP A 487 12.42 34.61 17.91
CA ASP A 487 13.14 35.64 18.66
C ASP A 487 14.63 35.27 18.63
N LEU A 488 15.28 35.57 17.52
CA LEU A 488 16.71 35.38 17.37
C LEU A 488 17.41 36.71 17.55
N GLU A 489 18.47 36.71 18.34
CA GLU A 489 19.39 37.83 18.40
C GLU A 489 20.12 38.01 17.05
N ASP A 490 20.61 39.22 16.76
CA ASP A 490 21.33 39.52 15.51
C ASP A 490 22.47 38.53 15.23
N ARG A 491 23.17 38.08 16.30
CA ARG A 491 24.24 37.08 16.20
C ARG A 491 23.70 35.72 15.77
N GLU A 492 22.57 35.30 16.32
CA GLU A 492 21.96 34.01 16.02
C GLU A 492 21.41 33.99 14.60
N ILE A 493 20.76 35.07 14.16
CA ILE A 493 20.31 35.21 12.77
C ILE A 493 21.50 35.11 11.81
N LYS A 494 22.59 35.84 12.09
CA LYS A 494 23.81 35.77 11.27
C LYS A 494 24.35 34.34 11.21
N ASN A 495 24.45 33.65 12.34
CA ASN A 495 24.91 32.28 12.40
C ASN A 495 23.97 31.33 11.62
N THR A 496 22.65 31.48 11.74
CA THR A 496 21.68 30.66 11.00
C THR A 496 21.84 30.85 9.49
N ILE A 497 21.95 32.09 9.01
CA ILE A 497 22.17 32.38 7.59
C ILE A 497 23.52 31.82 7.12
N GLN A 498 24.60 32.02 7.89
CA GLN A 498 25.93 31.50 7.57
C GLN A 498 25.97 29.97 7.50
N ASN A 499 25.34 29.29 8.45
CA ASN A 499 25.22 27.83 8.44
C ASN A 499 24.41 27.34 7.22
N TYR A 500 23.35 28.08 6.85
CA TYR A 500 22.55 27.76 5.67
C TYR A 500 23.36 27.90 4.38
N ILE A 501 24.14 28.98 4.25
CA ILE A 501 25.06 29.21 3.14
C ILE A 501 26.13 28.10 3.09
N GLY A 502 26.75 27.76 4.23
CA GLY A 502 27.72 26.67 4.31
C GLY A 502 27.15 25.35 3.82
N THR A 503 25.92 25.03 4.20
CA THR A 503 25.20 23.82 3.72
C THR A 503 24.95 23.86 2.21
N ILE A 504 24.62 25.03 1.65
CA ILE A 504 24.47 25.21 0.19
C ILE A 504 25.80 24.92 -0.51
N CYS A 505 26.89 25.54 -0.05
CA CYS A 505 28.23 25.38 -0.62
C CYS A 505 28.72 23.92 -0.56
N GLU A 506 28.56 23.28 0.60
CA GLU A 506 28.91 21.86 0.80
C GLU A 506 28.17 20.95 -0.18
N LYS A 507 26.85 21.16 -0.36
CA LYS A 507 26.05 20.35 -1.29
C LYS A 507 26.39 20.58 -2.76
N PHE A 508 26.92 21.74 -3.11
CA PHE A 508 27.47 21.97 -4.45
C PHE A 508 28.90 21.46 -4.62
N GLY A 509 29.57 21.04 -3.53
CA GLY A 509 30.97 20.65 -3.56
C GLY A 509 31.92 21.81 -3.83
N ASP A 510 31.48 23.04 -3.57
CA ASP A 510 32.24 24.27 -3.85
C ASP A 510 32.11 25.23 -2.67
N VAL A 511 33.15 25.26 -1.83
CA VAL A 511 33.23 26.12 -0.64
C VAL A 511 33.26 27.61 -0.99
N ASN A 512 33.71 27.97 -2.19
CA ASN A 512 33.84 29.35 -2.66
C ASN A 512 32.64 29.77 -3.52
N LYS A 513 31.60 28.93 -3.61
CA LYS A 513 30.40 29.23 -4.38
C LYS A 513 29.77 30.51 -3.87
N ARG A 514 29.64 31.50 -4.75
CA ARG A 514 28.90 32.72 -4.44
C ARG A 514 27.42 32.40 -4.26
N VAL A 515 26.91 32.56 -3.04
CA VAL A 515 25.49 32.43 -2.71
C VAL A 515 24.85 33.82 -2.72
N VAL A 516 23.81 33.99 -3.53
CA VAL A 516 23.02 35.23 -3.60
C VAL A 516 21.71 35.01 -2.87
N PHE A 517 21.30 35.97 -2.06
CA PHE A 517 20.02 35.93 -1.36
C PHE A 517 19.36 37.31 -1.31
N THR A 518 18.05 37.31 -1.12
CA THR A 518 17.22 38.50 -0.90
C THR A 518 16.53 38.38 0.45
N VAL A 519 16.35 39.49 1.15
CA VAL A 519 15.61 39.54 2.41
C VAL A 519 14.27 40.19 2.15
N GLY A 520 13.19 39.46 2.41
CA GLY A 520 11.82 39.96 2.40
C GLY A 520 11.35 40.17 3.83
N VAL A 521 10.83 41.35 4.13
CA VAL A 521 10.16 41.65 5.40
C VAL A 521 8.73 42.02 5.07
N ASP A 522 7.78 41.32 5.67
CA ASP A 522 6.36 41.58 5.47
C ASP A 522 5.60 41.44 6.79
N ALA A 523 4.45 42.09 6.88
CA ALA A 523 3.56 42.05 8.03
C ALA A 523 2.24 41.37 7.66
N THR A 524 1.80 40.40 8.47
CA THR A 524 0.48 39.77 8.32
C THR A 524 -0.39 40.16 9.50
N VAL A 525 -1.58 40.71 9.22
CA VAL A 525 -2.58 41.04 10.24
C VAL A 525 -3.08 39.77 10.92
N LEU A 526 -3.15 39.81 12.25
CA LEU A 526 -3.62 38.73 13.12
C LEU A 526 -5.00 39.07 13.72
N VAL A 527 -5.73 38.04 14.14
CA VAL A 527 -6.91 38.21 14.99
C VAL A 527 -6.43 38.51 16.42
N LYS A 528 -6.85 39.66 16.98
CA LYS A 528 -6.57 40.06 18.37
C LYS A 528 -7.18 39.07 19.36
N THR A 529 -6.40 38.12 19.86
CA THR A 529 -6.89 37.13 20.83
C THR A 529 -5.73 36.48 21.61
N PHE A 530 -6.02 36.03 22.83
CA PHE A 530 -5.14 35.15 23.59
C PHE A 530 -5.58 33.70 23.41
N GLN A 531 -4.63 32.82 23.10
CA GLN A 531 -4.86 31.39 22.92
C GLN A 531 -3.99 30.60 23.90
N TYR A 532 -4.62 29.71 24.65
CA TYR A 532 -3.88 28.72 25.43
C TYR A 532 -3.49 27.54 24.53
N SER A 533 -2.19 27.23 24.50
CA SER A 533 -1.65 26.06 23.80
C SER A 533 -1.18 25.02 24.84
N PRO A 534 -1.93 23.93 25.05
CA PRO A 534 -1.52 22.87 25.96
C PRO A 534 -0.22 22.19 25.55
N GLN A 535 0.05 22.11 24.24
CA GLN A 535 1.27 21.47 23.72
C GLN A 535 2.53 22.28 24.05
N LEU A 536 2.41 23.60 24.11
CA LEU A 536 3.52 24.52 24.41
C LEU A 536 3.53 24.95 25.88
N GLU A 537 2.56 24.48 26.66
CA GLU A 537 2.25 24.90 28.02
C GLU A 537 2.34 26.43 28.18
N ALA A 538 1.73 27.15 27.23
CA ALA A 538 1.87 28.61 27.14
C ALA A 538 0.56 29.29 26.70
N VAL A 539 0.37 30.53 27.16
CA VAL A 539 -0.62 31.47 26.62
C VAL A 539 0.07 32.32 25.54
N ILE A 540 -0.57 32.44 24.38
CA ILE A 540 -0.02 33.03 23.17
C ILE A 540 -0.91 34.18 22.72
N GLY A 541 -0.34 35.32 22.32
CA GLY A 541 -1.13 36.39 21.68
C GLY A 541 -0.81 37.82 22.11
N SER A 542 0.12 38.02 23.05
CA SER A 542 0.57 39.38 23.40
C SER A 542 1.53 39.95 22.36
N VAL A 543 1.80 41.25 22.45
CA VAL A 543 2.91 41.90 21.75
C VAL A 543 4.26 41.39 22.28
N TYR A 544 5.26 41.32 21.41
CA TYR A 544 6.65 41.02 21.77
C TYR A 544 7.18 41.96 22.87
N PRO A 545 7.98 41.48 23.86
CA PRO A 545 8.51 40.12 24.02
C PRO A 545 7.55 39.16 24.72
N ASN A 546 6.40 39.63 25.21
CA ASN A 546 5.46 38.84 26.01
C ASN A 546 4.53 37.97 25.17
N HIS A 547 4.84 37.76 23.89
CA HIS A 547 3.96 37.03 22.97
C HIS A 547 3.66 35.61 23.46
N ARG A 548 4.63 34.97 24.11
CA ARG A 548 4.52 33.66 24.73
C ARG A 548 4.68 33.79 26.23
N ILE A 549 3.64 33.47 26.99
CA ILE A 549 3.63 33.50 28.45
C ILE A 549 3.62 32.05 28.94
N ASP A 550 4.71 31.64 29.59
CA ASP A 550 4.88 30.29 30.09
C ASP A 550 3.90 29.99 31.25
N VAL A 551 3.18 28.88 31.14
CA VAL A 551 2.28 28.36 32.17
C VAL A 551 2.60 26.91 32.54
N SER A 552 3.81 26.44 32.22
CA SER A 552 4.30 25.10 32.57
C SER A 552 4.13 24.83 34.07
N GLY A 553 3.54 23.69 34.40
CA GLY A 553 3.28 23.27 35.78
C GLY A 553 2.15 24.02 36.52
N LYS A 554 1.46 24.97 35.88
CA LYS A 554 0.29 25.65 36.47
C LYS A 554 -0.98 24.78 36.36
N SER A 555 -1.84 24.86 37.36
CA SER A 555 -3.18 24.26 37.32
C SER A 555 -4.13 24.99 36.36
N ASN A 556 -5.24 24.36 35.98
CA ASN A 556 -6.24 24.98 35.09
C ASN A 556 -6.81 26.30 35.65
N ASP A 557 -6.96 26.40 36.98
CA ASP A 557 -7.46 27.62 37.64
C ASP A 557 -6.42 28.74 37.58
N GLU A 558 -5.14 28.41 37.74
CA GLU A 558 -4.03 29.36 37.60
C GLU A 558 -3.84 29.81 36.15
N ILE A 559 -3.98 28.89 35.18
CA ILE A 559 -3.97 29.22 33.75
C ILE A 559 -5.12 30.19 33.43
N SER A 560 -6.31 29.94 33.97
CA SER A 560 -7.47 30.83 33.79
C SER A 560 -7.22 32.23 34.37
N LYS A 561 -6.52 32.32 35.52
CA LYS A 561 -6.09 33.61 36.09
C LYS A 561 -5.07 34.30 35.19
N VAL A 562 -4.08 33.59 34.66
CA VAL A 562 -3.10 34.15 33.72
C VAL A 562 -3.79 34.68 32.46
N ILE A 563 -4.73 33.94 31.88
CA ILE A 563 -5.50 34.41 30.72
C ILE A 563 -6.29 35.68 31.06
N LYS A 564 -6.91 35.74 32.25
CA LYS A 564 -7.60 36.95 32.71
C LYS A 564 -6.64 38.13 32.86
N ASP A 565 -5.48 37.92 33.47
CA ASP A 565 -4.43 38.92 33.60
C ASP A 565 -3.93 39.42 32.23
N CYS A 566 -3.89 38.54 31.21
CA CYS A 566 -3.58 38.92 29.83
C CYS A 566 -4.66 39.84 29.24
N ILE A 567 -5.94 39.48 29.42
CA ILE A 567 -7.09 40.27 28.95
C ILE A 567 -7.14 41.64 29.65
N ASP A 568 -6.80 41.68 30.94
CA ASP A 568 -6.71 42.90 31.74
C ASP A 568 -5.47 43.76 31.38
N GLY A 569 -4.63 43.31 30.45
CA GLY A 569 -3.48 44.05 29.92
C GLY A 569 -2.18 43.95 30.74
N LYS A 570 -2.13 43.09 31.77
CA LYS A 570 -0.93 42.96 32.62
C LYS A 570 0.29 42.43 31.88
N TYR A 571 0.08 41.68 30.79
CA TYR A 571 1.13 41.11 29.96
C TYR A 571 1.34 41.87 28.64
N GLY A 572 0.85 43.10 28.54
CA GLY A 572 0.92 43.94 27.34
C GLY A 572 -0.35 43.87 26.49
N ALA A 573 -0.34 44.63 25.39
CA ALA A 573 -1.44 44.66 24.44
C ALA A 573 -1.53 43.35 23.64
N MET A 574 -2.72 43.00 23.16
CA MET A 574 -2.88 41.91 22.19
C MET A 574 -2.19 42.28 20.89
N ALA A 575 -1.43 41.35 20.34
CA ALA A 575 -0.85 41.49 19.01
C ALA A 575 -1.95 41.46 17.93
N ASP A 576 -1.75 42.24 16.89
CA ASP A 576 -2.67 42.34 15.75
C ASP A 576 -1.96 42.31 14.39
N GLU A 577 -0.64 42.22 14.41
CA GLU A 577 0.16 41.86 13.26
C GLU A 577 1.36 41.02 13.69
N VAL A 578 1.87 40.20 12.79
CA VAL A 578 3.19 39.57 12.89
C VAL A 578 4.05 40.07 11.75
N LYS A 579 5.21 40.66 12.07
CA LYS A 579 6.26 40.96 11.08
C LYS A 579 7.19 39.77 10.97
N ALA A 580 7.27 39.19 9.78
CA ALA A 580 8.17 38.09 9.47
C ALA A 580 9.30 38.57 8.56
N CYS A 581 10.51 38.10 8.84
CA CYS A 581 11.68 38.27 8.00
C CYS A 581 12.06 36.93 7.38
N VAL A 582 12.06 36.87 6.05
CA VAL A 582 12.36 35.67 5.27
C VAL A 582 13.53 35.97 4.34
N VAL A 583 14.56 35.13 4.42
CA VAL A 583 15.67 35.12 3.48
C VAL A 583 15.36 34.12 2.37
N SER A 584 15.42 34.58 1.13
CA SER A 584 15.28 33.76 -0.07
C SER A 584 16.62 33.62 -0.77
N PHE A 585 17.08 32.39 -0.96
CA PHE A 585 18.35 32.06 -1.61
C PHE A 585 18.11 31.69 -3.07
N GLN A 586 18.95 32.22 -3.96
CA GLN A 586 18.97 31.85 -5.37
C GLN A 586 19.80 30.58 -5.57
N ASN A 587 19.41 29.77 -6.57
CA ASN A 587 20.16 28.58 -7.00
C ASN A 587 20.45 27.57 -5.87
N THR A 588 19.47 27.26 -5.01
CA THR A 588 19.66 26.22 -3.99
C THR A 588 19.79 24.82 -4.60
N PRO A 589 20.52 23.89 -3.96
CA PRO A 589 20.64 22.52 -4.42
C PRO A 589 19.28 21.82 -4.52
N VAL A 590 19.17 20.86 -5.45
CA VAL A 590 17.96 20.04 -5.60
C VAL A 590 17.60 19.38 -4.26
N GLY A 591 16.34 19.53 -3.84
CA GLY A 591 15.84 18.99 -2.57
C GLY A 591 16.11 19.86 -1.34
N MET A 592 16.62 21.09 -1.51
CA MET A 592 16.78 22.09 -0.44
C MET A 592 15.75 23.22 -0.59
N CYS A 593 15.17 23.69 0.52
CA CYS A 593 14.24 24.82 0.53
C CYS A 593 14.97 26.11 0.11
N PRO A 594 14.42 26.96 -0.77
CA PRO A 594 15.05 28.24 -1.09
C PRO A 594 14.72 29.34 -0.07
N TYR A 595 13.93 29.04 0.97
CA TYR A 595 13.47 30.02 1.96
C TYR A 595 13.91 29.64 3.37
N LEU A 596 14.30 30.66 4.14
CA LEU A 596 14.66 30.56 5.54
C LEU A 596 13.96 31.70 6.31
N VAL A 597 13.09 31.37 7.25
CA VAL A 597 12.50 32.36 8.16
C VAL A 597 13.54 32.65 9.26
N VAL A 598 13.92 33.92 9.42
CA VAL A 598 14.96 34.33 10.36
C VAL A 598 14.46 35.18 11.52
N ALA A 599 13.28 35.79 11.39
CA ALA A 599 12.63 36.47 12.50
C ALA A 599 11.11 36.47 12.32
N GLY A 600 10.38 36.51 13.43
CA GLY A 600 8.92 36.60 13.43
C GLY A 600 8.43 37.21 14.74
N ASN A 601 8.06 38.49 14.73
CA ASN A 601 7.67 39.23 15.92
C ASN A 601 6.22 39.70 15.84
N ALA A 602 5.42 39.34 16.85
CA ALA A 602 4.06 39.82 17.02
C ALA A 602 4.07 41.23 17.62
N GLN A 603 3.31 42.17 17.05
CA GLN A 603 3.22 43.54 17.57
C GLN A 603 1.85 44.18 17.30
N THR A 604 1.67 45.45 17.65
CA THR A 604 0.47 46.20 17.26
C THR A 604 0.63 46.86 15.87
N VAL A 605 -0.48 47.22 15.22
CA VAL A 605 -0.47 47.73 13.85
C VAL A 605 0.32 49.02 13.82
N ASN A 606 1.24 49.12 12.85
CA ASN A 606 2.12 50.27 12.63
C ASN A 606 3.19 50.50 13.72
N GLU A 607 3.38 49.58 14.67
CA GLU A 607 4.53 49.67 15.57
C GLU A 607 5.84 49.35 14.81
N SER A 608 6.76 50.30 14.77
CA SER A 608 8.09 50.09 14.21
C SER A 608 9.00 49.45 15.28
N ASN A 609 8.98 48.13 15.40
CA ASN A 609 9.89 47.44 16.32
C ASN A 609 11.31 47.39 15.76
N PHE A 610 12.29 47.12 16.62
CA PHE A 610 13.74 47.16 16.33
C PHE A 610 14.14 46.41 15.04
N LEU A 611 13.43 45.35 14.64
CA LEU A 611 13.65 44.65 13.37
C LEU A 611 13.65 45.60 12.15
N GLY A 612 12.78 46.61 12.13
CA GLY A 612 12.74 47.61 11.06
C GLY A 612 13.85 48.66 11.16
N ARG A 613 14.34 48.99 12.36
CA ARG A 613 15.37 50.03 12.55
C ARG A 613 16.80 49.48 12.51
N GLY A 614 17.05 48.29 13.06
CA GLY A 614 18.36 47.65 13.13
C GLY A 614 18.83 47.09 11.79
N TRP A 615 17.94 46.49 11.00
CA TRP A 615 18.29 45.88 9.71
C TRP A 615 18.40 46.90 8.57
N LEU A 616 17.45 47.84 8.47
CA LEU A 616 17.45 48.85 7.40
C LEU A 616 18.50 49.96 7.60
N HIS A 617 19.02 50.19 8.81
CA HIS A 617 20.20 51.06 9.04
C HIS A 617 21.54 50.33 8.99
N CYS A 618 21.55 48.99 8.85
CA CYS A 618 22.77 48.21 8.72
C CYS A 618 23.42 48.14 7.31
N PRO A 619 22.94 48.73 6.20
CA PRO A 619 23.70 48.67 4.95
C PRO A 619 25.10 49.29 5.10
N LYS A 620 25.24 50.39 5.87
CA LYS A 620 26.52 51.07 6.06
C LYS A 620 27.49 50.30 6.96
N LYS A 621 27.03 49.47 7.91
CA LYS A 621 27.92 48.63 8.74
C LYS A 621 28.33 47.34 8.03
N TRP A 622 27.49 46.81 7.14
CA TRP A 622 27.84 45.66 6.30
C TRP A 622 28.72 46.08 5.11
N GLN A 623 28.58 47.31 4.61
CA GLN A 623 29.50 47.90 3.63
C GLN A 623 30.83 48.37 4.22
N ASN A 624 30.84 48.88 5.47
CA ASN A 624 32.08 49.34 6.12
C ASN A 624 32.87 48.22 6.84
N GLN A 625 32.36 46.99 6.84
CA GLN A 625 33.18 45.79 7.05
C GLN A 625 33.62 45.17 5.71
N SER A 626 33.91 46.03 4.73
CA SER A 626 34.80 45.73 3.62
C SER A 626 36.26 45.65 4.07
N GLU A 627 36.55 44.98 5.19
CA GLU A 627 37.79 44.22 5.24
C GLU A 627 37.54 43.03 4.35
N ILE A 628 38.13 43.12 3.15
CA ILE A 628 38.55 42.03 2.28
C ILE A 628 38.36 40.66 2.96
N VAL A 629 37.23 40.05 2.71
CA VAL A 629 37.16 38.60 2.55
C VAL A 629 36.57 38.37 1.18
N GLN A 630 37.45 38.47 0.19
CA GLN A 630 37.38 37.56 -0.94
C GLN A 630 37.34 36.14 -0.35
N PHE A 631 36.27 35.40 -0.63
CA PHE A 631 36.32 33.94 -0.60
C PHE A 631 36.78 33.45 -1.97
#